data_AF-A0AAV7ZB47-F1
#
_entry.id   AF-A0AAV7ZB47-F1
#
_cell.length_a   1.000
_cell.length_b   1.000
_cell.length_c   1.000
_cell.angle_alpha   90.00
_cell.angle_beta   90.00
_cell.angle_gamma   90.00
#
_symmetry.space_group_name_H-M   'P 1'
#
loop_
_entity.id
_entity.type
_entity.pdbx_description
1 polymer ?
#
loop_
_entity_poly.entity_id
_entity_poly.type
_entity_poly.pdbx_seq_one_letter_code
_entity_poly.pdbx_strand_id
1 'polypeptide(L)'
;MEQRKKRNKKKTIPTKYPDELQLYIENETLKNKNYEIVTYLYSLLSKYKEAIEYSLKYDHKLALKYIEEIFDNQLKTTLLLKICEHLIKKDRDITRAVEVVSEYPEIRIDDFISILPGFVKLNDFKIQVKEYLAEHTKKMQYLKHNINESNTKIKEIHHKIKNIKHLTTNFQPDHNCSICKKPIGLSNNYFIFKCNHIFHENCLKEKMINQFLSQSEISKVKDFEFSMKNQNDILNKNPDLKIKLSTEKDLNKLKNKYNPLIAPSCVLCGNIIVNILDKPFTSSFEEENSWKL
;
A
#
# COMPACT_ATOMS: atom_id res chain seq x y z
N MET A 1 -22.66 -11.78 10.97
CA MET A 1 -22.34 -10.34 10.83
C MET A 1 -21.93 -9.74 12.17
N GLU A 2 -21.14 -10.49 12.94
CA GLU A 2 -20.53 -10.07 14.19
C GLU A 2 -19.04 -10.39 14.08
N GLN A 3 -18.23 -9.59 14.78
CA GLN A 3 -16.76 -9.65 14.82
C GLN A 3 -16.04 -8.97 13.64
N ARG A 4 -15.90 -7.63 13.73
CA ARG A 4 -14.69 -6.88 13.34
C ARG A 4 -14.86 -5.38 13.62
N LYS A 5 -14.88 -5.01 14.90
CA LYS A 5 -14.64 -3.62 15.37
C LYS A 5 -13.82 -3.63 16.66
N LYS A 6 -12.67 -4.31 16.68
CA LYS A 6 -11.61 -3.99 17.65
C LYS A 6 -10.80 -2.82 17.08
N ARG A 7 -11.39 -1.61 17.19
CA ARG A 7 -10.66 -0.36 17.01
C ARG A 7 -9.69 -0.21 18.18
N ASN A 8 -8.43 0.04 17.85
CA ASN A 8 -7.35 0.42 18.77
C ASN A 8 -7.84 1.40 19.84
N LYS A 9 -8.08 0.90 21.06
CA LYS A 9 -8.11 1.75 22.25
C LYS A 9 -6.67 2.21 22.47
N LYS A 10 -6.32 3.39 21.97
CA LYS A 10 -5.18 4.16 22.49
C LYS A 10 -5.38 4.21 24.00
N LYS A 11 -4.47 3.58 24.77
CA LYS A 11 -4.40 3.80 26.21
C LYS A 11 -4.06 5.27 26.39
N THR A 12 -5.06 6.10 26.63
CA THR A 12 -4.87 7.46 27.14
C THR A 12 -4.31 7.29 28.54
N ILE A 13 -3.01 7.53 28.68
CA ILE A 13 -2.33 7.66 29.97
C ILE A 13 -3.06 8.80 30.72
N PRO A 14 -3.36 8.67 32.03
CA PRO A 14 -4.08 9.71 32.76
C PRO A 14 -3.21 10.97 32.85
N THR A 15 -3.58 12.02 32.12
CA THR A 15 -2.82 13.29 31.98
C THR A 15 -3.21 14.36 32.99
N LYS A 16 -3.42 14.03 34.27
CA LYS A 16 -3.58 15.04 35.32
C LYS A 16 -2.96 14.57 36.63
N TYR A 17 -1.66 14.79 36.77
CA TYR A 17 -1.11 15.09 38.09
C TYR A 17 -1.63 16.47 38.52
N PRO A 18 -1.83 16.74 39.82
CA PRO A 18 -2.14 18.10 40.27
C PRO A 18 -0.97 19.02 39.85
N ASP A 19 -1.28 20.12 39.18
CA ASP A 19 -0.29 21.06 38.63
C ASP A 19 0.75 21.49 39.69
N GLU A 20 0.38 21.48 40.97
CA GLU A 20 1.22 21.80 42.12
C GLU A 20 2.33 20.78 42.41
N LEU A 21 2.06 19.48 42.29
CA LEU A 21 3.07 18.43 42.49
C LEU A 21 4.07 18.40 41.33
N GLN A 22 3.57 18.66 40.12
CA GLN A 22 4.40 18.77 38.94
C GLN A 22 5.35 19.98 39.06
N LEU A 23 4.82 21.15 39.44
CA LEU A 23 5.63 22.35 39.67
C LEU A 23 6.65 22.16 40.80
N TYR A 24 6.31 21.41 41.86
CA TYR A 24 7.20 21.11 42.96
C TYR A 24 8.38 20.22 42.53
N ILE A 25 8.10 19.13 41.81
CA ILE A 25 9.14 18.22 41.28
C ILE A 25 10.01 18.95 40.26
N GLU A 26 9.42 19.77 39.37
CA GLU A 26 10.16 20.62 38.43
C GLU A 26 11.10 21.59 39.19
N ASN A 27 10.63 22.25 40.25
CA ASN A 27 11.44 23.18 41.02
C ASN A 27 12.58 22.51 41.81
N GLU A 28 12.36 21.33 42.39
CA GLU A 28 13.43 20.59 43.08
C GLU A 28 14.46 20.01 42.10
N THR A 29 14.02 19.47 40.97
CA THR A 29 14.92 18.93 39.94
C THR A 29 15.75 20.01 39.27
N LEU A 30 15.18 21.22 39.06
CA LEU A 30 15.90 22.41 38.61
C LEU A 30 16.92 22.93 39.63
N LYS A 31 16.59 22.90 40.93
CA LYS A 31 17.52 23.25 42.01
C LYS A 31 18.74 22.32 42.03
N ASN A 32 18.54 21.04 41.72
CA ASN A 32 19.60 20.03 41.68
C ASN A 32 20.36 19.98 40.33
N LYS A 33 20.06 20.86 39.36
CA LYS A 33 20.65 20.91 38.02
C LYS A 33 20.56 19.60 37.22
N ASN A 34 19.58 18.73 37.53
CA ASN A 34 19.36 17.48 36.79
C ASN A 34 18.53 17.75 35.53
N TYR A 35 19.14 18.43 34.55
CA TYR A 35 18.48 18.84 33.32
C TYR A 35 17.93 17.66 32.50
N GLU A 36 18.58 16.48 32.54
CA GLU A 36 18.10 15.28 31.85
C GLU A 36 16.70 14.85 32.31
N ILE A 37 16.46 14.79 33.62
CA ILE A 37 15.16 14.40 34.20
C ILE A 37 14.10 15.44 33.86
N VAL A 38 14.46 16.73 33.94
CA VAL A 38 13.58 17.84 33.58
C VAL A 38 13.17 17.76 32.11
N THR A 39 14.10 17.48 31.21
CA THR A 39 13.83 17.34 29.76
C THR A 39 12.90 16.18 29.46
N TYR A 40 13.12 15.03 30.10
CA TYR A 40 12.27 13.86 29.95
C TYR A 40 10.84 14.12 30.46
N LEU A 41 10.70 14.76 31.62
CA LEU A 41 9.39 15.16 32.17
C LEU A 41 8.65 16.10 31.20
N TYR A 42 9.31 17.16 30.71
CA TYR A 42 8.67 18.08 29.76
C TYR A 42 8.31 17.41 28.42
N SER A 43 9.09 16.44 27.94
CA SER A 43 8.74 15.63 26.77
C SER A 43 7.46 14.83 27.00
N LEU A 44 7.34 14.14 28.15
CA LEU A 44 6.11 13.40 28.51
C LEU A 44 4.88 14.30 28.61
N LEU A 45 5.08 15.54 29.05
CA LEU A 45 4.04 16.57 29.16
C LEU A 45 3.73 17.26 27.83
N SER A 46 4.36 16.84 26.73
CA SER A 46 4.23 17.44 25.39
C SER A 46 4.63 18.93 25.33
N LYS A 47 5.46 19.39 26.27
CA LYS A 47 6.04 20.75 26.33
C LYS A 47 7.41 20.76 25.66
N TYR A 48 7.43 20.57 24.33
CA TYR A 48 8.65 20.34 23.58
C TYR A 48 9.59 21.55 23.50
N LYS A 49 9.05 22.78 23.53
CA LYS A 49 9.87 24.01 23.47
C LYS A 49 10.76 24.14 24.70
N GLU A 50 10.16 23.96 25.86
CA GLU A 50 10.81 23.99 27.16
C GLU A 50 11.77 22.80 27.29
N ALA A 51 11.34 21.59 26.90
CA ALA A 51 12.20 20.41 26.89
C ALA A 51 13.49 20.63 26.10
N ILE A 52 13.42 21.23 24.91
CA ILE A 52 14.60 21.49 24.09
C ILE A 52 15.47 22.59 24.69
N GLU A 53 14.90 23.66 25.25
CA GLU A 53 15.66 24.71 25.92
C GLU A 53 16.43 24.20 27.14
N TYR A 54 15.89 23.24 27.89
CA TYR A 54 16.61 22.58 28.98
C TYR A 54 17.64 21.56 28.47
N SER A 55 17.33 20.83 27.38
CA SER A 55 18.26 19.86 26.80
C SER A 55 19.50 20.56 26.26
N LEU A 56 19.33 21.70 25.59
CA LEU A 56 20.42 22.52 25.06
C LEU A 56 21.38 23.07 26.13
N LYS A 57 20.98 23.09 27.41
CA LYS A 57 21.86 23.46 28.52
C LYS A 57 22.80 22.32 28.95
N TYR A 58 22.48 21.08 28.60
CA TYR A 58 23.21 19.88 28.99
C TYR A 58 23.86 19.19 27.78
N ASP A 59 23.04 18.70 26.84
CA ASP A 59 23.50 18.01 25.62
C ASP A 59 22.57 18.28 24.42
N HIS A 60 23.19 18.68 23.31
CA HIS A 60 22.52 18.92 22.03
C HIS A 60 22.06 17.61 21.36
N LYS A 61 22.74 16.49 21.59
CA LYS A 61 22.36 15.19 21.00
C LYS A 61 21.07 14.65 21.59
N LEU A 62 20.85 14.87 22.88
CA LEU A 62 19.60 14.51 23.54
C LEU A 62 18.42 15.31 22.97
N ALA A 63 18.65 16.58 22.62
CA ALA A 63 17.63 17.43 22.01
C ALA A 63 17.21 16.89 20.63
N LEU A 64 18.15 16.37 19.83
CA LEU A 64 17.86 15.76 18.52
C LEU A 64 17.01 14.49 18.66
N LYS A 65 17.30 13.62 19.64
CA LYS A 65 16.48 12.43 19.91
C LYS A 65 15.03 12.76 20.21
N TYR A 66 14.79 13.77 21.06
CA TYR A 66 13.42 14.18 21.37
C TYR A 66 12.68 14.83 20.19
N ILE A 67 13.41 15.41 19.23
CA ILE A 67 12.82 15.94 18.00
C ILE A 67 12.34 14.84 17.07
N GLU A 68 13.02 13.68 17.03
CA GLU A 68 12.59 12.53 16.23
C GLU A 68 11.24 11.95 16.69
N GLU A 69 10.90 12.13 17.97
CA GLU A 69 9.63 11.68 18.56
C GLU A 69 8.44 12.60 18.21
N ILE A 70 8.69 13.79 17.64
CA ILE A 70 7.67 14.78 17.31
C ILE A 70 7.06 14.47 15.93
N PHE A 71 5.73 14.32 15.89
CA PHE A 71 4.97 14.07 14.66
C PHE A 71 4.65 15.34 13.84
N ASP A 72 4.63 16.51 14.48
CA ASP A 72 4.30 17.77 13.81
C ASP A 72 5.54 18.37 13.13
N ASN A 73 5.55 18.32 11.79
CA ASN A 73 6.65 18.82 10.97
C ASN A 73 6.89 20.32 11.15
N GLN A 74 5.86 21.16 11.37
CA GLN A 74 6.07 22.60 11.53
C GLN A 74 6.79 22.90 12.84
N LEU A 75 6.34 22.28 13.93
CA LEU A 75 7.00 22.39 15.23
C LEU A 75 8.42 21.83 15.16
N LYS A 76 8.61 20.68 14.52
CA LYS A 76 9.92 20.05 14.30
C LYS A 76 10.91 21.02 13.63
N THR A 77 10.52 21.66 12.53
CA THR A 77 11.37 22.64 11.83
C THR A 77 11.71 23.84 12.71
N THR A 78 10.73 24.41 13.42
CA THR A 78 10.99 25.57 14.30
C THR A 78 11.94 25.25 15.46
N LEU A 79 11.85 24.04 16.00
CA LEU A 79 12.68 23.59 17.11
C LEU A 79 14.09 23.23 16.64
N LEU A 80 14.24 22.59 15.48
CA LEU A 80 15.55 22.33 14.86
C LEU A 80 16.31 23.63 14.55
N LEU A 81 15.60 24.66 14.04
CA LEU A 81 16.19 25.97 13.81
C LEU A 81 16.66 26.62 15.12
N LYS A 82 15.91 26.49 16.23
CA LYS A 82 16.34 26.94 17.56
C LYS A 82 17.60 26.21 18.05
N ILE A 83 17.73 24.91 17.81
CA ILE A 83 18.95 24.15 18.13
C ILE A 83 20.12 24.69 17.32
N CYS A 84 19.95 24.88 16.01
CA CYS A 84 20.98 25.44 15.14
C CYS A 84 21.40 26.84 15.61
N GLU A 85 20.44 27.69 15.96
CA GLU A 85 20.69 29.02 16.53
C GLU A 85 21.54 28.95 17.80
N HIS A 86 21.24 28.01 18.69
CA HIS A 86 21.99 27.82 19.93
C HIS A 86 23.42 27.32 19.66
N LEU A 87 23.60 26.33 18.78
CA LEU A 87 24.91 25.80 18.40
C LEU A 87 25.81 26.89 17.78
N ILE A 88 25.24 27.75 16.95
CA ILE A 88 25.99 28.83 16.29
C ILE A 88 26.30 29.98 17.26
N LYS A 89 25.33 30.43 18.07
CA LYS A 89 25.50 31.58 18.96
C LYS A 89 26.32 31.27 20.20
N LYS A 90 26.11 30.11 20.82
CA LYS A 90 26.70 29.77 22.13
C LYS A 90 27.95 28.93 21.99
N ASP A 91 27.90 27.89 21.16
CA ASP A 91 29.01 26.92 21.01
C ASP A 91 29.97 27.33 19.89
N ARG A 92 29.59 28.31 19.05
CA ARG A 92 30.33 28.77 17.85
C ARG A 92 30.69 27.62 16.88
N ASP A 93 29.87 26.57 16.88
CA ASP A 93 30.16 25.31 16.19
C ASP A 93 29.29 25.17 14.93
N ILE A 94 29.77 25.77 13.84
CA ILE A 94 29.01 25.87 12.58
C ILE A 94 28.95 24.54 11.83
N THR A 95 30.03 23.74 11.91
CA THR A 95 30.12 22.42 11.27
C THR A 95 28.95 21.54 11.72
N ARG A 96 28.73 21.43 13.03
CA ARG A 96 27.63 20.64 13.60
C ARG A 96 26.26 21.18 13.25
N ALA A 97 26.10 22.50 13.18
CA ALA A 97 24.84 23.10 12.75
C ALA A 97 24.52 22.74 11.28
N VAL A 98 25.53 22.69 10.41
CA VAL A 98 25.38 22.23 9.02
C VAL A 98 25.11 20.73 8.94
N GLU A 99 25.77 19.91 9.77
CA GLU A 99 25.49 18.47 9.87
C GLU A 99 24.01 18.22 10.21
N VAL A 100 23.47 18.92 11.22
CA VAL A 100 22.05 18.83 11.59
C VAL A 100 21.15 19.22 10.42
N VAL A 101 21.44 20.32 9.71
CA VAL A 101 20.66 20.70 8.51
C VAL A 101 20.75 19.65 7.42
N SER A 102 21.89 18.97 7.28
CA SER A 102 22.07 17.92 6.28
C SER A 102 21.32 16.63 6.59
N GLU A 103 21.15 16.32 7.88
CA GLU A 103 20.38 15.16 8.36
C GLU A 103 18.87 15.37 8.24
N TYR A 104 18.40 16.61 8.40
CA TYR A 104 16.96 16.95 8.41
C TYR A 104 16.55 17.78 7.17
N PRO A 105 16.05 17.14 6.09
CA PRO A 105 15.67 17.83 4.86
C PRO A 105 14.41 18.71 5.01
N GLU A 106 13.72 18.67 6.15
CA GLU A 106 12.59 19.58 6.43
C GLU A 106 13.04 21.04 6.62
N ILE A 107 14.33 21.28 6.82
CA ILE A 107 14.89 22.63 6.99
C ILE A 107 15.28 23.21 5.64
N ARG A 108 14.72 24.37 5.29
CA ARG A 108 15.17 25.10 4.09
C ARG A 108 16.47 25.83 4.38
N ILE A 109 17.34 25.87 3.39
CA ILE A 109 18.61 26.59 3.45
C ILE A 109 18.38 28.09 3.74
N ASP A 110 17.32 28.66 3.17
CA ASP A 110 16.96 30.07 3.38
C ASP A 110 16.70 30.40 4.87
N ASP A 111 16.04 29.47 5.57
CA ASP A 111 15.72 29.62 6.99
C ASP A 111 16.99 29.48 7.85
N PHE A 112 17.90 28.58 7.48
CA PHE A 112 19.20 28.44 8.14
C PHE A 112 20.10 29.67 7.93
N ILE A 113 20.15 30.22 6.71
CA ILE A 113 20.95 31.41 6.39
C ILE A 113 20.55 32.61 7.27
N SER A 114 19.25 32.75 7.55
CA SER A 114 18.71 33.84 8.36
C SER A 114 19.21 33.84 9.82
N ILE A 115 19.71 32.70 10.31
CA ILE A 115 20.15 32.51 11.71
C ILE A 115 21.64 32.80 11.88
N LEU A 116 22.41 32.86 10.78
CA LEU A 116 23.85 33.05 10.84
C LEU A 116 24.21 34.45 11.37
N PRO A 117 25.09 34.56 12.39
CA PRO A 117 25.60 35.82 12.84
C PRO A 117 26.46 36.49 11.76
N GLY A 118 26.42 37.82 11.68
CA GLY A 118 27.24 38.61 10.75
C GLY A 118 28.76 38.50 10.95
N PHE A 119 29.24 37.87 12.03
CA PHE A 119 30.67 37.67 12.33
C PHE A 119 31.23 36.32 11.87
N VAL A 120 30.40 35.44 11.30
CA VAL A 120 30.88 34.18 10.72
C VAL A 120 31.81 34.51 9.56
N LYS A 121 33.06 34.07 9.62
CA LYS A 121 34.00 34.21 8.50
C LYS A 121 33.37 33.50 7.29
N LEU A 122 32.99 34.28 6.29
CA LEU A 122 32.32 33.81 5.08
C LEU A 122 33.03 32.61 4.40
N ASN A 123 34.35 32.51 4.59
CA ASN A 123 35.16 31.41 4.07
C ASN A 123 34.87 30.05 4.74
N ASP A 124 34.56 30.01 6.04
CA ASP A 124 34.34 28.76 6.77
C ASP A 124 33.00 28.11 6.38
N PHE A 125 32.01 28.93 6.00
CA PHE A 125 30.67 28.50 5.59
C PHE A 125 30.59 28.08 4.11
N LYS A 126 31.40 28.72 3.24
CA LYS A 126 31.31 28.57 1.78
C LYS A 126 31.54 27.13 1.29
N ILE A 127 32.42 26.38 1.96
CA ILE A 127 32.77 25.01 1.55
C ILE A 127 31.61 24.07 1.94
N GLN A 128 31.17 24.13 3.19
CA GLN A 128 30.12 23.25 3.72
C GLN A 128 28.78 23.42 3.01
N VAL A 129 28.40 24.66 2.69
CA VAL A 129 27.17 24.93 1.92
C VAL A 129 27.27 24.40 0.50
N LYS A 130 28.44 24.54 -0.14
CA LYS A 130 28.65 23.99 -1.49
C LYS A 130 28.53 22.48 -1.49
N GLU A 131 29.10 21.81 -0.50
CA GLU A 131 29.01 20.36 -0.34
C GLU A 131 27.56 19.93 -0.08
N TYR A 132 26.87 20.60 0.85
CA TYR A 132 25.45 20.33 1.13
C TYR A 132 24.55 20.53 -0.10
N LEU A 133 24.71 21.67 -0.79
CA LEU A 133 23.95 21.96 -2.02
C LEU A 133 24.25 20.96 -3.13
N ALA A 134 25.51 20.56 -3.29
CA ALA A 134 25.91 19.57 -4.27
C ALA A 134 25.31 18.19 -3.97
N GLU A 135 25.32 17.76 -2.71
CA GLU A 135 24.73 16.49 -2.29
C GLU A 135 23.20 16.49 -2.48
N HIS A 136 22.53 17.56 -2.06
CA HIS A 136 21.09 17.69 -2.26
C HIS A 136 20.71 17.69 -3.74
N THR A 137 21.48 18.41 -4.58
CA THR A 137 21.27 18.42 -6.04
C THR A 137 21.44 17.01 -6.63
N LYS A 138 22.46 16.26 -6.19
CA LYS A 138 22.65 14.86 -6.61
C LYS A 138 21.47 13.98 -6.19
N LYS A 139 21.00 14.08 -4.94
CA LYS A 139 19.83 13.34 -4.45
C LYS A 139 18.58 13.67 -5.27
N MET A 140 18.34 14.94 -5.59
CA MET A 140 17.22 15.36 -6.44
C MET A 140 17.32 14.79 -7.86
N GLN A 141 18.52 14.82 -8.47
CA GLN A 141 18.74 14.24 -9.79
C GLN A 141 18.51 12.71 -9.78
N TYR A 142 18.98 12.02 -8.75
CA TYR A 142 18.75 10.59 -8.57
C TYR A 142 17.26 10.25 -8.42
N LEU A 143 16.53 10.97 -7.57
CA LEU A 143 15.08 10.77 -7.41
C LEU A 143 14.33 11.05 -8.72
N LYS A 144 14.69 12.12 -9.44
CA LYS A 144 14.12 12.44 -10.74
C LYS A 144 14.40 11.34 -11.77
N HIS A 145 15.59 10.75 -11.75
CA HIS A 145 15.94 9.62 -12.59
C HIS A 145 15.04 8.40 -12.29
N ASN A 146 14.88 8.03 -11.01
CA ASN A 146 14.03 6.91 -10.60
C ASN A 146 12.56 7.11 -10.98
N ILE A 147 12.04 8.33 -10.86
CA ILE A 147 10.69 8.68 -11.31
C ILE A 147 10.57 8.50 -12.82
N ASN A 148 11.54 8.99 -13.59
CA ASN A 148 11.53 8.86 -15.04
C ASN A 148 11.62 7.40 -15.48
N GLU A 149 12.50 6.60 -14.87
CA GLU A 149 12.62 5.17 -15.16
C GLU A 149 11.30 4.43 -14.85
N SER A 150 10.69 4.70 -13.70
CA SER A 150 9.39 4.14 -13.33
C SER A 150 8.30 4.52 -14.34
N ASN A 151 8.27 5.78 -14.78
CA ASN A 151 7.33 6.24 -15.79
C ASN A 151 7.54 5.56 -17.15
N THR A 152 8.78 5.28 -17.55
CA THR A 152 9.05 4.51 -18.77
C THR A 152 8.51 3.09 -18.68
N LYS A 153 8.73 2.40 -17.54
CA LYS A 153 8.19 1.06 -17.29
C LYS A 153 6.65 1.05 -17.31
N ILE A 154 6.00 2.05 -16.71
CA ILE A 154 4.54 2.19 -16.75
C ILE A 154 4.04 2.33 -18.20
N LYS A 155 4.70 3.15 -19.02
CA LYS A 155 4.35 3.31 -20.45
C LYS A 155 4.49 1.98 -21.21
N GLU A 156 5.56 1.23 -20.97
CA GLU A 156 5.76 -0.09 -21.57
C GLU A 156 4.66 -1.09 -21.17
N ILE A 157 4.29 -1.13 -19.90
CA ILE A 157 3.20 -1.98 -19.40
C ILE A 157 1.88 -1.59 -20.08
N HIS A 158 1.57 -0.29 -20.17
CA HIS A 158 0.37 0.18 -20.84
C HIS A 158 0.35 -0.20 -22.33
N HIS A 159 1.50 -0.12 -23.00
CA HIS A 159 1.64 -0.57 -24.38
C HIS A 159 1.41 -2.07 -24.52
N LYS A 160 1.99 -2.90 -23.64
CA LYS A 160 1.74 -4.34 -23.57
C LYS A 160 0.25 -4.66 -23.35
N ILE A 161 -0.43 -3.97 -22.44
CA ILE A 161 -1.87 -4.14 -22.18
C ILE A 161 -2.71 -3.83 -23.42
N LYS A 162 -2.37 -2.76 -24.16
CA LYS A 162 -3.05 -2.43 -25.42
C LYS A 162 -2.87 -3.54 -26.46
N ASN A 163 -1.64 -4.05 -26.61
CA ASN A 163 -1.35 -5.11 -27.58
C ASN A 163 -2.02 -6.44 -27.22
N ILE A 164 -2.23 -6.74 -25.93
CA ILE A 164 -2.99 -7.92 -25.47
C ILE A 164 -4.45 -7.93 -25.96
N LYS A 165 -5.01 -6.79 -26.41
CA LYS A 165 -6.34 -6.76 -27.05
C LYS A 165 -6.34 -7.31 -28.47
N HIS A 166 -5.20 -7.28 -29.16
CA HIS A 166 -5.04 -7.66 -30.55
C HIS A 166 -4.35 -9.02 -30.74
N LEU A 167 -3.99 -9.70 -29.65
CA LEU A 167 -3.41 -11.04 -29.71
C LEU A 167 -4.44 -12.02 -30.29
N THR A 168 -4.10 -12.61 -31.44
CA THR A 168 -4.83 -13.72 -32.03
C THR A 168 -4.22 -15.03 -31.53
N THR A 169 -5.07 -15.95 -31.10
CA THR A 169 -4.65 -17.30 -30.71
C THR A 169 -4.98 -18.26 -31.85
N ASN A 170 -3.96 -18.87 -32.45
CA ASN A 170 -4.17 -19.95 -33.41
C ASN A 170 -4.72 -21.16 -32.65
N PHE A 171 -5.95 -21.55 -32.97
CA PHE A 171 -6.63 -22.67 -32.33
C PHE A 171 -6.61 -23.88 -33.27
N GLN A 172 -6.00 -24.99 -32.83
CA GLN A 172 -6.07 -26.28 -33.51
C GLN A 172 -7.09 -27.20 -32.80
N PRO A 173 -7.85 -28.03 -33.55
CA PRO A 173 -8.84 -28.94 -32.98
C PRO A 173 -8.25 -30.03 -32.07
N ASP A 174 -6.94 -30.27 -32.16
CA ASP A 174 -6.20 -31.23 -31.35
C ASP A 174 -5.89 -30.74 -29.93
N HIS A 175 -6.27 -29.50 -29.60
CA HIS A 175 -6.09 -29.00 -28.25
C HIS A 175 -6.96 -29.76 -27.24
N ASN A 176 -6.33 -30.11 -26.12
CA ASN A 176 -6.97 -30.80 -25.01
C ASN A 176 -7.41 -29.81 -23.93
N CYS A 177 -8.57 -30.10 -23.33
CA CYS A 177 -9.05 -29.35 -22.16
C CYS A 177 -8.04 -29.47 -21.01
N SER A 178 -7.68 -28.34 -20.40
CA SER A 178 -6.63 -28.33 -19.37
C SER A 178 -7.06 -29.00 -18.05
N ILE A 179 -8.37 -29.21 -17.84
CA ILE A 179 -8.95 -29.90 -16.67
C ILE A 179 -9.08 -31.41 -16.94
N CYS A 180 -9.85 -31.82 -17.94
CA CYS A 180 -10.18 -33.24 -18.16
C CYS A 180 -9.26 -33.96 -19.16
N LYS A 181 -8.33 -33.23 -19.80
CA LYS A 181 -7.36 -33.72 -20.80
C LYS A 181 -7.95 -34.38 -22.06
N LYS A 182 -9.27 -34.28 -22.27
CA LYS A 182 -9.96 -34.75 -23.49
C LYS A 182 -9.92 -33.68 -24.59
N PRO A 183 -9.99 -34.07 -25.88
CA PRO A 183 -9.97 -33.13 -26.99
C PRO A 183 -11.21 -32.22 -26.99
N ILE A 184 -11.05 -30.98 -27.45
CA ILE A 184 -12.12 -29.97 -27.43
C ILE A 184 -13.16 -30.18 -28.54
N GLY A 185 -12.78 -30.83 -29.64
CA GLY A 185 -13.66 -31.09 -30.78
C GLY A 185 -14.93 -31.90 -30.45
N LEU A 186 -15.00 -32.54 -29.29
CA LEU A 186 -16.18 -33.29 -28.82
C LEU A 186 -17.27 -32.43 -28.17
N SER A 187 -16.98 -31.16 -27.85
CA SER A 187 -17.92 -30.26 -27.16
C SER A 187 -18.24 -29.02 -27.98
N ASN A 188 -19.52 -28.63 -28.04
CA ASN A 188 -19.97 -27.46 -28.81
C ASN A 188 -19.51 -26.12 -28.23
N ASN A 189 -19.24 -26.04 -26.91
CA ASN A 189 -18.90 -24.78 -26.24
C ASN A 189 -17.60 -24.91 -25.44
N TYR A 190 -16.67 -23.98 -25.67
CA TYR A 190 -15.36 -23.93 -25.03
C TYR A 190 -14.93 -22.49 -24.74
N PHE A 191 -14.05 -22.33 -23.74
CA PHE A 191 -13.45 -21.05 -23.38
C PHE A 191 -11.95 -21.08 -23.64
N ILE A 192 -11.46 -20.10 -24.41
CA ILE A 192 -10.04 -19.86 -24.64
C ILE A 192 -9.64 -18.62 -23.85
N PHE A 193 -8.68 -18.76 -22.95
CA PHE A 193 -8.11 -17.65 -22.22
C PHE A 193 -6.86 -17.11 -22.93
N LYS A 194 -6.53 -15.84 -22.67
CA LYS A 194 -5.33 -15.18 -23.23
C LYS A 194 -4.00 -15.78 -22.76
N CYS A 195 -4.02 -16.63 -21.74
CA CYS A 195 -2.89 -17.44 -21.30
C CYS A 195 -2.77 -18.77 -22.06
N ASN A 196 -3.50 -18.93 -23.18
CA ASN A 196 -3.60 -20.13 -24.01
C ASN A 196 -4.16 -21.37 -23.32
N HIS A 197 -4.66 -21.26 -22.09
CA HIS A 197 -5.43 -22.35 -21.48
C HIS A 197 -6.82 -22.43 -22.08
N ILE A 198 -7.22 -23.65 -22.40
CA ILE A 198 -8.49 -23.94 -23.06
C ILE A 198 -9.27 -24.95 -22.22
N PHE A 199 -10.57 -24.71 -22.07
CA PHE A 199 -11.45 -25.50 -21.24
C PHE A 199 -12.78 -25.75 -21.94
N HIS A 200 -13.35 -26.94 -21.71
CA HIS A 200 -14.77 -27.16 -21.98
C HIS A 200 -15.61 -26.27 -21.06
N GLU A 201 -16.74 -25.76 -21.55
CA GLU A 201 -17.67 -24.96 -20.72
C GLU A 201 -18.07 -25.72 -19.44
N ASN A 202 -18.42 -26.99 -19.58
CA ASN A 202 -18.85 -27.83 -18.45
C ASN A 202 -17.73 -28.03 -17.42
N CYS A 203 -16.51 -28.36 -17.86
CA CYS A 203 -15.38 -28.55 -16.96
C CYS A 203 -15.00 -27.26 -16.23
N LEU A 204 -15.07 -26.11 -16.91
CA LEU A 204 -14.82 -24.82 -16.30
C LEU A 204 -15.89 -24.50 -15.25
N LYS A 205 -17.17 -24.72 -15.59
CA LYS A 205 -18.31 -24.50 -14.70
C LYS A 205 -18.23 -25.34 -13.43
N GLU A 206 -18.00 -26.65 -13.56
CA GLU A 206 -17.88 -27.55 -12.40
C GLU A 206 -16.76 -27.10 -11.46
N LYS A 207 -15.59 -26.77 -12.02
CA LYS A 207 -14.46 -26.30 -11.22
C LYS A 207 -14.76 -24.97 -10.53
N MET A 208 -15.44 -24.05 -11.22
CA MET A 208 -15.89 -22.77 -10.68
C MET A 208 -16.88 -22.94 -9.52
N ILE A 209 -17.93 -23.75 -9.71
CA ILE A 209 -18.97 -24.00 -8.69
C ILE A 209 -18.36 -24.66 -7.45
N ASN A 210 -17.46 -25.62 -7.62
CA ASN A 210 -16.95 -26.40 -6.50
C ASN A 210 -15.91 -25.66 -5.65
N GLN A 211 -15.14 -24.73 -6.24
CA GLN A 211 -13.94 -24.18 -5.58
C GLN A 211 -13.95 -22.66 -5.39
N PHE A 212 -14.70 -21.92 -6.21
CA PHE A 212 -14.53 -20.47 -6.34
C PHE A 212 -15.81 -19.65 -6.14
N LEU A 213 -16.99 -20.15 -6.53
CA LEU A 213 -18.24 -19.39 -6.42
C LEU A 213 -18.87 -19.50 -5.02
N SER A 214 -19.51 -18.42 -4.58
CA SER A 214 -20.38 -18.41 -3.41
C SER A 214 -21.77 -18.99 -3.73
N GLN A 215 -22.51 -19.40 -2.70
CA GLN A 215 -23.88 -19.92 -2.87
C GLN A 215 -24.80 -18.93 -3.61
N SER A 216 -24.61 -17.63 -3.40
CA SER A 216 -25.39 -16.59 -4.08
C SER A 216 -25.10 -16.50 -5.59
N GLU A 217 -23.86 -16.78 -5.99
CA GLU A 217 -23.43 -16.77 -7.39
C GLU A 217 -23.83 -18.06 -8.11
N ILE A 218 -23.78 -19.20 -7.42
CA ILE A 218 -24.26 -20.49 -7.94
C ILE A 218 -25.74 -20.40 -8.30
N SER A 219 -26.58 -19.79 -7.46
CA SER A 219 -28.00 -19.58 -7.77
C SER A 219 -28.19 -18.73 -9.03
N LYS A 220 -27.46 -17.62 -9.15
CA LYS A 220 -27.51 -16.75 -10.34
C LYS A 220 -27.10 -17.51 -11.61
N VAL A 221 -26.05 -18.32 -11.56
CA VAL A 221 -25.62 -19.14 -12.69
C VAL A 221 -26.73 -20.10 -13.11
N LYS A 222 -27.38 -20.78 -12.17
CA LYS A 222 -28.53 -21.67 -12.45
C LYS A 222 -29.72 -20.92 -13.05
N ASP A 223 -30.03 -19.73 -12.55
CA ASP A 223 -31.11 -18.89 -13.07
C ASP A 223 -30.85 -18.44 -14.51
N PHE A 224 -29.61 -18.08 -14.82
CA PHE A 224 -29.20 -17.75 -16.19
C PHE A 224 -29.26 -18.98 -17.11
N GLU A 225 -28.84 -20.16 -16.65
CA GLU A 225 -28.95 -21.41 -17.43
C GLU A 225 -30.42 -21.78 -17.70
N PHE A 226 -31.31 -21.62 -16.72
CA PHE A 226 -32.74 -21.85 -16.89
C PHE A 226 -33.34 -20.88 -17.90
N SER A 227 -33.01 -19.59 -17.80
CA SER A 227 -33.47 -18.55 -18.72
C SER A 227 -32.99 -18.82 -20.16
N MET A 228 -31.75 -19.29 -20.32
CA MET A 228 -31.16 -19.68 -21.61
C MET A 228 -31.84 -20.91 -22.21
N LYS A 229 -32.14 -21.94 -21.41
CA LYS A 229 -32.87 -23.13 -21.87
C LYS A 229 -34.27 -22.78 -22.36
N ASN A 230 -35.01 -21.95 -21.61
CA ASN A 230 -36.34 -21.50 -22.00
C ASN A 230 -36.32 -20.74 -23.34
N GLN A 231 -35.32 -19.88 -23.56
CA GLN A 231 -35.18 -19.16 -24.82
C GLN A 231 -34.79 -20.08 -26.00
N ASN A 232 -33.93 -21.08 -25.76
CA ASN A 232 -33.61 -22.11 -26.77
C ASN A 232 -34.83 -22.98 -27.10
N ASP A 233 -35.69 -23.30 -26.13
CA ASP A 233 -36.92 -24.04 -26.36
C ASP A 233 -37.93 -23.23 -27.20
N ILE A 234 -38.00 -21.92 -26.97
CA ILE A 234 -38.80 -20.99 -27.79
C ILE A 234 -38.28 -20.92 -29.23
N LEU A 235 -36.96 -20.92 -29.43
CA LEU A 235 -36.33 -20.95 -30.75
C LEU A 235 -36.61 -22.24 -31.52
N ASN A 236 -36.58 -23.38 -30.83
CA ASN A 236 -36.79 -24.70 -31.44
C ASN A 236 -38.26 -24.95 -31.80
N LYS A 237 -39.21 -24.36 -31.06
CA LYS A 237 -40.66 -24.56 -31.27
C LYS A 237 -41.30 -23.61 -32.28
N ASN A 238 -40.67 -22.48 -32.61
CA ASN A 238 -41.28 -21.46 -33.47
C ASN A 238 -40.53 -21.33 -34.81
N PRO A 239 -41.22 -21.45 -35.97
CA PRO A 239 -40.59 -21.31 -37.28
C PRO A 239 -40.35 -19.84 -37.70
N ASP A 240 -41.01 -18.87 -37.08
CA ASP A 240 -41.02 -17.46 -37.49
C ASP A 240 -39.66 -16.73 -37.36
N LEU A 241 -39.17 -16.20 -38.48
CA LEU A 241 -37.88 -15.49 -38.60
C LEU A 241 -37.76 -14.26 -37.69
N LYS A 242 -38.83 -13.48 -37.49
CA LYS A 242 -38.82 -12.29 -36.61
C LYS A 242 -38.64 -12.67 -35.15
N ILE A 243 -39.28 -13.76 -34.71
CA ILE A 243 -39.20 -14.26 -33.33
C ILE A 243 -37.81 -14.86 -33.10
N LYS A 244 -37.22 -15.55 -34.09
CA LYS A 244 -35.84 -16.04 -34.04
C LYS A 244 -34.82 -14.93 -33.85
N LEU A 245 -34.88 -13.86 -34.65
CA LEU A 245 -33.94 -12.73 -34.52
C LEU A 245 -34.04 -12.01 -33.16
N SER A 246 -35.24 -11.86 -32.59
CA SER A 246 -35.40 -11.23 -31.27
C SER A 246 -34.89 -12.14 -30.14
N THR A 247 -35.19 -13.44 -30.20
CA THR A 247 -34.74 -14.41 -29.20
C THR A 247 -33.24 -14.68 -29.26
N GLU A 248 -32.62 -14.67 -30.44
CA GLU A 248 -31.15 -14.72 -30.58
C GLU A 248 -30.46 -13.49 -29.94
N LYS A 249 -31.04 -12.29 -30.11
CA LYS A 249 -30.53 -11.07 -29.45
C LYS A 249 -30.62 -11.20 -27.93
N ASP A 250 -31.70 -11.75 -27.40
CA ASP A 250 -31.87 -11.92 -25.97
C ASP A 250 -30.98 -13.03 -25.39
N LEU A 251 -30.76 -14.12 -26.14
CA LEU A 251 -29.77 -15.15 -25.80
C LEU A 251 -28.37 -14.56 -25.75
N ASN A 252 -28.01 -13.71 -26.71
CA ASN A 252 -26.70 -13.06 -26.71
C ASN A 252 -26.53 -12.11 -25.50
N LYS A 253 -27.59 -11.39 -25.09
CA LYS A 253 -27.57 -10.58 -23.87
C LYS A 253 -27.38 -11.46 -22.62
N LEU A 254 -28.05 -12.62 -22.56
CA LEU A 254 -27.90 -13.56 -21.45
C LEU A 254 -26.49 -14.17 -21.42
N LYS A 255 -25.94 -14.61 -22.56
CA LYS A 255 -24.55 -15.09 -22.68
C LYS A 255 -23.55 -14.04 -22.22
N ASN A 256 -23.74 -12.77 -22.59
CA ASN A 256 -22.86 -11.68 -22.17
C ASN A 256 -22.89 -11.43 -20.65
N LYS A 257 -24.00 -11.73 -19.97
CA LYS A 257 -24.09 -11.65 -18.50
C LYS A 257 -23.53 -12.90 -17.81
N TYR A 258 -23.68 -14.06 -18.44
CA TYR A 258 -23.24 -15.35 -17.92
C TYR A 258 -21.71 -15.56 -18.03
N ASN A 259 -21.12 -15.24 -19.18
CA ASN A 259 -19.69 -15.41 -19.44
C ASN A 259 -18.76 -14.77 -18.38
N PRO A 260 -18.96 -13.53 -17.91
CA PRO A 260 -18.08 -12.95 -16.88
C PRO A 260 -18.24 -13.60 -15.49
N LEU A 261 -19.32 -14.34 -15.23
CA LEU A 261 -19.50 -15.08 -13.98
C LEU A 261 -18.74 -16.40 -13.96
N ILE A 262 -18.71 -17.10 -15.11
CA ILE A 262 -18.05 -18.41 -15.22
C ILE A 262 -16.58 -18.28 -15.64
N ALA A 263 -16.26 -17.32 -16.50
CA ALA A 263 -14.91 -17.11 -17.01
C ALA A 263 -14.32 -15.71 -16.67
N PRO A 264 -14.37 -15.22 -15.42
CA PRO A 264 -13.74 -13.94 -15.05
C PRO A 264 -12.21 -13.94 -15.23
N SER A 265 -11.55 -15.06 -14.94
CA SER A 265 -10.12 -15.28 -15.23
C SER A 265 -9.80 -16.77 -15.32
N CYS A 266 -8.59 -17.12 -15.76
CA CYS A 266 -8.18 -18.51 -15.90
C CYS A 266 -8.08 -19.20 -14.52
N VAL A 267 -8.71 -20.37 -14.37
CA VAL A 267 -8.70 -21.17 -13.13
C VAL A 267 -7.37 -21.86 -12.81
N LEU A 268 -6.36 -21.72 -13.68
CA LEU A 268 -5.02 -22.31 -13.48
C LEU A 268 -3.95 -21.26 -13.19
N CYS A 269 -4.03 -20.07 -13.79
CA CYS A 269 -2.99 -19.05 -13.68
C CYS A 269 -3.53 -17.62 -13.52
N GLY A 270 -4.84 -17.46 -13.34
CA GLY A 270 -5.48 -16.17 -13.08
C GLY A 270 -5.56 -15.87 -11.59
N ASN A 271 -5.92 -14.62 -11.25
CA ASN A 271 -6.02 -14.15 -9.87
C ASN A 271 -6.96 -14.99 -8.99
N ILE A 272 -7.93 -15.67 -9.61
CA ILE A 272 -8.88 -16.55 -8.92
C ILE A 272 -8.16 -17.64 -8.12
N ILE A 273 -6.99 -18.12 -8.58
CA ILE A 273 -6.23 -19.16 -7.87
C ILE A 273 -5.52 -18.64 -6.61
N VAL A 274 -5.19 -17.34 -6.56
CA VAL A 274 -4.51 -16.72 -5.40
C VAL A 274 -5.39 -16.82 -4.16
N ASN A 275 -6.71 -16.67 -4.32
CA ASN A 275 -7.66 -16.78 -3.23
C ASN A 275 -7.80 -18.21 -2.66
N ILE A 276 -7.27 -19.22 -3.35
CA ILE A 276 -7.21 -20.60 -2.84
C ILE A 276 -5.90 -20.85 -2.08
N LEU A 277 -4.81 -20.13 -2.39
CA LEU A 277 -3.54 -20.31 -1.68
C LEU A 277 -3.65 -20.01 -0.18
N ASP A 278 -4.56 -19.09 0.19
CA ASP A 278 -4.82 -18.75 1.58
C ASP A 278 -5.74 -19.75 2.30
N LYS A 279 -6.29 -20.75 1.59
CA LYS A 279 -7.11 -21.80 2.21
C LYS A 279 -6.21 -22.93 2.69
N PRO A 280 -6.40 -23.42 3.92
CA PRO A 280 -5.63 -24.57 4.41
C PRO A 280 -5.86 -25.77 3.48
N PHE A 281 -4.79 -26.51 3.19
CA PHE A 281 -4.82 -27.69 2.32
C PHE A 281 -5.64 -28.84 2.91
N THR A 282 -5.84 -28.81 4.22
CA THR A 282 -6.63 -29.74 5.01
C THR A 282 -7.79 -29.01 5.65
N SER A 283 -8.93 -29.68 5.78
CA SER A 283 -9.91 -29.26 6.78
C SER A 283 -9.28 -29.44 8.16
N SER A 284 -9.60 -28.57 9.14
CA SER A 284 -9.05 -28.66 10.51
C SER A 284 -9.30 -30.02 11.20
N PHE A 285 -10.11 -30.89 10.60
CA PHE A 285 -10.41 -32.24 11.05
C PHE A 285 -9.42 -33.31 10.53
N GLU A 286 -8.73 -33.06 9.41
CA GLU A 286 -7.75 -34.00 8.82
C GLU A 286 -6.34 -33.85 9.42
N GLU A 287 -6.01 -32.68 9.98
CA GLU A 287 -4.74 -32.45 10.70
C GLU A 287 -4.60 -33.34 11.95
N GLU A 288 -5.68 -33.59 12.70
CA GLU A 288 -5.62 -34.37 13.95
C GLU A 288 -5.34 -35.87 13.75
N ASN A 289 -5.59 -36.41 12.55
CA ASN A 289 -5.36 -37.82 12.23
C ASN A 289 -4.15 -38.06 11.31
N SER A 290 -3.62 -37.03 10.65
CA SER A 290 -2.44 -37.17 9.77
C SER A 290 -1.12 -37.40 10.53
N TRP A 291 -1.07 -37.07 11.82
CA TRP A 291 0.13 -37.19 12.67
C TRP A 291 0.08 -38.37 13.64
N LYS A 292 -0.98 -39.18 13.62
CA LYS A 292 -1.06 -40.42 14.38
C LYS A 292 -0.50 -41.57 13.54
N LEU A 293 0.82 -41.72 13.57
CA LEU A 293 1.53 -42.96 13.27
C LEU A 293 1.37 -43.96 14.41
#